data_AF-A0A7K9GX93-F1
#
_entry.id   AF-A0A7K9GX93-F1
#
_cell.length_a   1.000
_cell.length_b   1.000
_cell.length_c   1.000
_cell.angle_alpha   90.00
_cell.angle_beta   90.00
_cell.angle_gamma   90.00
#
_symmetry.space_group_name_H-M   'P 1'
#
loop_
_entity.id
_entity.type
_entity.pdbx_description
1 polymer ?
#
loop_
_entity_poly.entity_id
_entity_poly.type
_entity_poly.pdbx_seq_one_letter_code
_entity_poly.pdbx_strand_id
1 'polypeptide(L)'
;MSLAEGRAPRRTAGNRLSGLLQAEEEDEVYQTTYGGLNVPIPSQESGDDEYRGEHSDSDDEVDSDFDIDEGDEPGSEQDEAEPRRRRRVLTKAYREPLKSLRAKKAEGPRGSAPKSREVKSLPLELQEDVGDSRKHMRQSTTEHTRQTFLRLQERQVQSKRKKGGTSYERPLTQEELLEEAKITEEINLRSLENYERLEADKKKQVQKKRKIVGPVIRYWSLTMPLLPEPGRDDPVDVEG
;
A
#
# COMPACT_ATOMS: atom_id res chain seq x y z
N MET A 1 -9.83 -35.22 30.17
CA MET A 1 -9.23 -34.43 29.07
C MET A 1 -10.00 -33.13 28.94
N SER A 2 -9.31 -31.98 28.91
CA SER A 2 -9.99 -30.67 28.90
C SER A 2 -10.64 -30.43 27.55
N LEU A 3 -11.95 -30.10 27.54
CA LEU A 3 -12.71 -29.73 26.34
C LEU A 3 -12.13 -28.49 25.63
N ALA A 4 -11.21 -27.76 26.26
CA ALA A 4 -10.55 -26.59 25.69
C ALA A 4 -9.48 -26.95 24.63
N GLU A 5 -8.81 -28.10 24.76
CA GLU A 5 -7.66 -28.48 23.90
C GLU A 5 -8.06 -29.20 22.61
N GLY A 6 -9.28 -29.75 22.53
CA GLY A 6 -9.76 -30.53 21.38
C GLY A 6 -10.48 -29.73 20.29
N ARG A 7 -10.63 -28.41 20.44
CA ARG A 7 -11.40 -27.57 19.50
C ARG A 7 -10.53 -26.98 18.40
N ALA A 8 -11.08 -26.88 17.18
CA ALA A 8 -10.41 -26.18 16.09
C ALA A 8 -10.19 -24.68 16.41
N PRO A 9 -8.98 -24.14 16.20
CA PRO A 9 -8.70 -22.73 16.47
C PRO A 9 -9.45 -21.81 15.49
N ARG A 10 -9.91 -20.67 16.00
CA ARG A 10 -10.60 -19.64 15.20
C ARG A 10 -9.60 -18.59 14.73
N ARG A 11 -9.55 -18.31 13.43
CA ARG A 11 -8.65 -17.30 12.83
C ARG A 11 -8.86 -15.88 13.34
N THR A 12 -10.05 -15.55 13.84
CA THR A 12 -10.43 -14.19 14.27
C THR A 12 -10.65 -14.07 15.78
N ALA A 13 -10.32 -15.09 16.56
CA ALA A 13 -10.42 -15.00 18.01
C ALA A 13 -9.44 -13.96 18.56
N GLY A 14 -9.92 -13.06 19.43
CA GLY A 14 -9.07 -12.07 20.10
C GLY A 14 -8.61 -10.91 19.21
N ASN A 15 -9.22 -10.69 18.04
CA ASN A 15 -8.78 -9.68 17.06
C ASN A 15 -8.64 -8.23 17.60
N ARG A 16 -9.38 -7.88 18.65
CA ARG A 16 -9.36 -6.56 19.31
C ARG A 16 -8.92 -6.63 20.77
N LEU A 17 -8.63 -7.82 21.29
CA LEU A 17 -8.34 -8.01 22.72
C LEU A 17 -7.06 -7.28 23.11
N SER A 18 -6.03 -7.29 22.25
CA SER A 18 -4.80 -6.53 22.50
C SER A 18 -5.04 -5.03 22.63
N GLY A 19 -5.88 -4.46 21.76
CA GLY A 19 -6.23 -3.04 21.82
C GLY A 19 -7.06 -2.66 23.04
N LEU A 20 -7.92 -3.56 23.52
CA LEU A 20 -8.69 -3.34 24.75
C LEU A 20 -7.81 -3.39 26.00
N LEU A 21 -6.84 -4.30 26.05
CA LEU A 21 -5.87 -4.35 27.15
C LEU A 21 -5.00 -3.10 27.17
N GLN A 22 -4.54 -2.63 26.01
CA GLN A 22 -3.77 -1.40 25.92
C GLN A 22 -4.58 -0.15 26.31
N ALA A 23 -5.88 -0.13 26.02
CA ALA A 23 -6.76 0.98 26.40
C ALA A 23 -7.15 1.00 27.90
N GLU A 24 -6.93 -0.10 28.63
CA GLU A 24 -7.14 -0.17 30.09
C GLU A 24 -5.99 0.51 30.85
N GLU A 25 -4.80 0.57 30.26
CA GLU A 25 -3.63 1.27 30.80
C GLU A 25 -3.71 2.76 30.43
N GLU A 26 -3.53 3.66 31.40
CA GLU A 26 -3.49 5.10 31.13
C GLU A 26 -2.20 5.46 30.38
N ASP A 27 -2.33 5.82 29.10
CA ASP A 27 -1.21 6.10 28.21
C ASP A 27 -0.66 7.54 28.45
N GLU A 28 0.05 7.73 29.56
CA GLU A 28 0.64 9.02 29.99
C GLU A 28 1.54 9.66 28.93
N VAL A 29 2.22 8.83 28.12
CA VAL A 29 3.11 9.29 27.04
C VAL A 29 2.32 10.07 25.99
N TYR A 30 1.17 9.58 25.54
CA TYR A 30 0.35 10.27 24.56
C TYR A 30 -0.43 11.44 25.15
N GLN A 31 -0.53 11.55 26.47
CA GLN A 31 -1.10 12.71 27.16
C GLN A 31 -0.12 13.88 27.27
N THR A 32 1.17 13.59 27.39
CA THR A 32 2.18 14.59 27.76
C THR A 32 3.13 14.95 26.61
N THR A 33 3.43 14.01 25.72
CA THR A 33 4.42 14.21 24.66
C THR A 33 3.85 15.12 23.56
N TYR A 34 4.66 16.08 23.09
CA TYR A 34 4.31 17.03 22.03
C TYR A 34 3.02 17.84 22.27
N GLY A 35 2.64 18.08 23.53
CA GLY A 35 1.42 18.82 23.87
C GLY A 35 0.18 17.94 24.07
N GLY A 36 0.33 16.62 23.97
CA GLY A 36 -0.74 15.65 24.22
C GLY A 36 -1.62 15.42 22.99
N LEU A 37 -1.79 14.15 22.60
CA LEU A 37 -2.67 13.72 21.50
C LEU A 37 -4.16 13.72 21.89
N ASN A 38 -4.48 13.71 23.18
CA ASN A 38 -5.85 13.66 23.69
C ASN A 38 -6.45 15.05 23.88
N VAL A 39 -6.03 16.02 23.07
CA VAL A 39 -6.79 17.26 22.89
C VAL A 39 -8.19 16.82 22.41
N PRO A 40 -9.26 17.17 23.14
CA PRO A 40 -10.61 16.77 22.74
C PRO A 40 -10.84 17.21 21.30
N ILE A 41 -11.24 16.26 20.44
CA ILE A 41 -11.56 16.50 19.03
C ILE A 41 -12.31 17.84 18.96
N PRO A 42 -11.80 18.83 18.23
CA PRO A 42 -12.33 20.16 18.27
C PRO A 42 -13.82 20.12 17.88
N SER A 43 -14.69 20.26 18.88
CA SER A 43 -15.86 21.12 18.70
C SER A 43 -15.33 22.40 18.05
N GLN A 44 -16.01 22.89 17.00
CA GLN A 44 -15.60 23.88 16.00
C GLN A 44 -14.99 25.22 16.51
N GLU A 45 -14.69 25.35 17.79
CA GLU A 45 -14.24 26.51 18.53
C GLU A 45 -12.78 26.41 19.05
N SER A 46 -12.08 25.28 18.88
CA SER A 46 -10.73 25.06 19.47
C SER A 46 -9.54 25.56 18.64
N GLY A 47 -9.73 26.17 17.47
CA GLY A 47 -8.64 26.79 16.70
C GLY A 47 -7.58 25.84 16.13
N ASP A 48 -7.83 24.53 16.14
CA ASP A 48 -7.00 23.53 15.45
C ASP A 48 -7.47 23.44 13.98
N ASP A 49 -7.13 24.48 13.22
CA ASP A 49 -7.45 24.56 11.79
C ASP A 49 -6.57 23.60 10.97
N GLU A 50 -7.08 23.15 9.82
CA GLU A 50 -6.34 22.29 8.90
C GLU A 50 -4.98 22.93 8.54
N TYR A 51 -3.91 22.13 8.66
CA TYR A 51 -2.54 22.57 8.38
C TYR A 51 -2.43 23.23 7.00
N ARG A 52 -2.10 24.52 6.99
CA ARG A 52 -1.73 25.26 5.78
C ARG A 52 -0.20 25.34 5.74
N GLY A 53 0.40 24.65 4.78
CA GLY A 53 1.83 24.72 4.53
C GLY A 53 2.21 26.13 4.07
N GLU A 54 2.57 27.00 5.02
CA GLU A 54 3.00 28.38 4.73
C GLU A 54 4.50 28.47 4.42
N HIS A 55 5.23 27.37 4.56
CA HIS A 55 6.56 27.26 3.98
C HIS A 55 6.39 27.08 2.46
N SER A 56 6.35 28.20 1.74
CA SER A 56 6.87 28.20 0.38
C SER A 56 8.24 27.53 0.48
N ASP A 57 8.49 26.50 -0.33
CA ASP A 57 9.78 25.83 -0.43
C ASP A 57 10.86 26.90 -0.69
N SER A 58 11.39 27.49 0.38
CA SER A 58 12.60 28.29 0.31
C SER A 58 13.67 27.32 -0.13
N ASP A 59 14.42 27.70 -1.15
CA ASP A 59 15.53 26.87 -1.63
C ASP A 59 16.34 26.37 -0.43
N ASP A 60 16.57 25.06 -0.39
CA ASP A 60 17.31 24.40 0.70
C ASP A 60 18.72 24.99 0.74
N GLU A 61 18.91 26.01 1.59
CA GLU A 61 20.18 26.69 1.77
C GLU A 61 21.11 25.76 2.54
N VAL A 62 22.16 25.33 1.85
CA VAL A 62 23.17 24.43 2.39
C VAL A 62 24.43 25.23 2.70
N ASP A 63 25.06 24.94 3.85
CA ASP A 63 26.32 25.57 4.25
C ASP A 63 27.43 25.28 3.24
N SER A 64 28.39 26.20 3.13
CA SER A 64 29.50 26.10 2.16
C SER A 64 30.41 24.88 2.37
N ASP A 65 30.34 24.23 3.53
CA ASP A 65 31.12 23.05 3.89
C ASP A 65 30.42 21.71 3.61
N PHE A 66 29.17 21.71 3.15
CA PHE A 66 28.44 20.48 2.87
C PHE A 66 29.06 19.61 1.76
N ASP A 67 29.68 20.25 0.76
CA ASP A 67 30.38 19.56 -0.33
C ASP A 67 31.88 19.37 -0.04
N ILE A 68 32.37 19.77 1.13
CA ILE A 68 33.75 19.51 1.51
C ILE A 68 33.93 18.01 1.71
N ASP A 69 34.99 17.45 1.14
CA ASP A 69 35.35 16.06 1.37
C ASP A 69 35.62 15.90 2.87
N GLU A 70 34.77 15.13 3.58
CA GLU A 70 34.92 14.81 5.02
C GLU A 70 36.31 14.23 5.35
N GLY A 71 37.11 13.85 4.34
CA GLY A 71 38.49 13.39 4.47
C GLY A 71 39.59 14.45 4.31
N ASP A 72 39.25 15.70 3.96
CA ASP A 72 40.20 16.81 3.75
C ASP A 72 39.82 18.00 4.65
N GLU A 73 39.58 17.73 5.94
CA GLU A 73 39.77 18.76 6.95
C GLU A 73 41.22 19.27 6.82
N PRO A 74 41.47 20.56 6.57
CA PRO A 74 42.80 21.10 6.77
C PRO A 74 43.04 21.06 8.26
N GLY A 75 43.69 19.98 8.73
CA GLY A 75 44.43 20.03 9.98
C GLY A 75 45.27 21.30 9.91
N SER A 76 45.03 22.21 10.83
CA SER A 76 45.72 23.50 10.92
C SER A 76 47.18 23.28 11.29
N GLU A 77 47.98 22.67 10.43
CA GLU A 77 49.42 22.46 10.59
C GLU A 77 50.02 21.85 9.31
N GLN A 78 50.61 22.73 8.51
CA GLN A 78 51.93 22.60 7.89
C GLN A 78 52.55 21.19 7.73
N ASP A 79 52.88 20.88 6.47
CA ASP A 79 53.96 20.01 5.94
C ASP A 79 53.60 18.72 5.16
N GLU A 80 54.13 18.72 3.92
CA GLU A 80 54.78 17.63 3.17
C GLU A 80 54.00 16.38 2.75
N ALA A 81 53.63 16.40 1.46
CA ALA A 81 53.76 15.34 0.44
C ALA A 81 53.98 13.87 0.88
N GLU A 82 52.93 13.04 0.77
CA GLU A 82 53.05 11.62 0.42
C GLU A 82 51.74 11.04 -0.17
N PRO A 83 51.78 10.16 -1.20
CA PRO A 83 50.58 9.61 -1.83
C PRO A 83 50.00 8.45 -1.01
N ARG A 84 48.95 8.73 -0.22
CA ARG A 84 48.21 7.74 0.57
C ARG A 84 47.47 6.74 -0.32
N ARG A 85 47.83 5.44 -0.22
CA ARG A 85 47.17 4.35 -0.95
C ARG A 85 45.80 4.05 -0.34
N ARG A 86 44.72 4.10 -1.14
CA ARG A 86 43.36 3.78 -0.73
C ARG A 86 43.22 2.28 -0.40
N ARG A 87 43.10 1.94 0.89
CA ARG A 87 42.73 0.59 1.35
C ARG A 87 41.21 0.46 1.36
N ARG A 88 40.64 -0.29 0.41
CA ARG A 88 39.20 -0.57 0.37
C ARG A 88 38.75 -1.24 1.67
N VAL A 89 37.77 -0.64 2.33
CA VAL A 89 37.04 -1.24 3.46
C VAL A 89 36.17 -2.36 2.89
N LEU A 90 36.49 -3.61 3.21
CA LEU A 90 35.55 -4.71 3.03
C LEU A 90 34.52 -4.62 4.15
N THR A 91 33.36 -4.04 3.88
CA THR A 91 32.22 -4.17 4.78
C THR A 91 31.79 -5.64 4.78
N LYS A 92 31.68 -6.23 5.97
CA LYS A 92 31.12 -7.57 6.20
C LYS A 92 29.60 -7.54 5.98
N ALA A 93 29.15 -7.16 4.80
CA ALA A 93 27.74 -7.32 4.44
C ALA A 93 27.46 -8.79 4.14
N TYR A 94 26.33 -9.28 4.66
CA TYR A 94 25.85 -10.66 4.50
C TYR A 94 25.79 -11.04 3.02
N ARG A 95 26.54 -12.07 2.63
CA ARG A 95 26.52 -12.64 1.29
C ARG A 95 25.51 -13.78 1.27
N GLU A 96 24.41 -13.60 0.55
CA GLU A 96 23.36 -14.62 0.48
C GLU A 96 23.90 -15.98 0.00
N PRO A 97 23.55 -17.08 0.68
CA PRO A 97 23.97 -18.41 0.28
C PRO A 97 23.28 -18.79 -1.03
N LEU A 98 24.10 -19.07 -2.06
CA LEU A 98 23.64 -19.57 -3.34
C LEU A 98 22.91 -20.90 -3.14
N LYS A 99 21.59 -20.89 -3.28
CA LYS A 99 20.76 -22.09 -3.26
C LYS A 99 21.19 -22.97 -4.42
N SER A 100 21.83 -24.09 -4.12
CA SER A 100 22.29 -25.08 -5.09
C SER A 100 21.11 -25.60 -5.91
N LEU A 101 21.01 -25.18 -7.17
CA LEU A 101 20.17 -25.84 -8.14
C LEU A 101 20.72 -27.26 -8.35
N ARG A 102 19.86 -28.21 -8.06
CA ARG A 102 20.01 -29.66 -8.19
C ARG A 102 20.80 -30.04 -9.45
N ALA A 103 21.83 -30.86 -9.25
CA ALA A 103 22.72 -31.37 -10.29
C ALA A 103 21.96 -31.99 -11.49
N LYS A 104 22.27 -31.50 -12.69
CA LYS A 104 22.04 -32.24 -13.94
C LYS A 104 23.33 -32.97 -14.32
N LYS A 105 23.18 -34.24 -14.70
CA LYS A 105 24.24 -35.15 -15.16
C LYS A 105 24.98 -34.60 -16.38
N ALA A 106 26.27 -34.91 -16.46
CA ALA A 106 27.21 -34.57 -17.52
C ALA A 106 27.21 -35.60 -18.66
N GLU A 107 27.53 -35.13 -19.87
CA GLU A 107 28.25 -35.76 -21.00
C GLU A 107 28.57 -34.59 -21.97
N GLY A 108 29.78 -34.03 -22.04
CA GLY A 108 30.86 -34.41 -22.98
C GLY A 108 31.31 -33.17 -23.79
N PRO A 109 32.57 -33.06 -24.30
CA PRO A 109 33.29 -31.77 -24.29
C PRO A 109 33.66 -31.13 -25.64
N ARG A 110 34.11 -29.85 -25.54
CA ARG A 110 35.04 -29.07 -26.40
C ARG A 110 34.44 -27.99 -27.32
N GLY A 111 35.09 -26.81 -27.30
CA GLY A 111 35.08 -25.85 -28.41
C GLY A 111 34.96 -24.37 -28.01
N SER A 112 36.10 -23.71 -27.86
CA SER A 112 36.27 -22.26 -27.62
C SER A 112 36.04 -21.40 -28.86
N ALA A 113 35.30 -20.28 -28.74
CA ALA A 113 35.62 -18.94 -29.26
C ALA A 113 34.39 -17.98 -29.20
N PRO A 114 34.57 -16.67 -29.00
CA PRO A 114 33.49 -15.72 -28.74
C PRO A 114 32.92 -15.12 -30.03
N LYS A 115 31.59 -14.96 -30.12
CA LYS A 115 30.95 -14.15 -31.16
C LYS A 115 30.04 -13.07 -30.56
N SER A 116 30.48 -11.84 -30.80
CA SER A 116 29.75 -10.59 -31.07
C SER A 116 28.47 -10.29 -30.28
N ARG A 117 28.55 -9.14 -29.59
CA ARG A 117 27.43 -8.27 -29.20
C ARG A 117 26.41 -8.13 -30.32
N GLU A 118 25.15 -8.45 -30.04
CA GLU A 118 24.02 -7.86 -30.77
C GLU A 118 23.24 -6.95 -29.83
N VAL A 119 23.23 -5.68 -30.22
CA VAL A 119 22.38 -4.62 -29.71
C VAL A 119 20.95 -4.96 -30.13
N LYS A 120 20.08 -5.30 -29.17
CA LYS A 120 18.64 -5.43 -29.46
C LYS A 120 18.01 -4.06 -29.50
N SER A 121 17.73 -3.64 -30.74
CA SER A 121 16.91 -2.50 -31.13
C SER A 121 15.48 -2.60 -30.61
N LEU A 122 14.86 -1.42 -30.52
CA LEU A 122 13.49 -1.12 -30.11
C LEU A 122 12.42 -2.02 -30.76
N PRO A 123 11.31 -2.35 -30.08
CA PRO A 123 10.20 -3.09 -30.69
C PRO A 123 9.41 -2.23 -31.68
N LEU A 124 9.40 -2.66 -32.95
CA LEU A 124 8.55 -2.16 -34.02
C LEU A 124 7.10 -2.61 -33.84
N GLU A 125 6.18 -1.73 -34.23
CA GLU A 125 4.74 -1.92 -34.32
C GLU A 125 4.32 -3.09 -35.22
N LEU A 126 3.17 -3.67 -34.83
CA LEU A 126 2.08 -4.21 -35.67
C LEU A 126 2.46 -4.87 -37.00
N GLN A 127 2.57 -6.20 -36.95
CA GLN A 127 2.26 -7.05 -38.10
C GLN A 127 1.06 -7.93 -37.72
N GLU A 128 -0.11 -7.57 -38.23
CA GLU A 128 -1.23 -8.49 -38.35
C GLU A 128 -0.85 -9.53 -39.40
N ASP A 129 -0.54 -10.74 -38.97
CA ASP A 129 -0.43 -11.88 -39.88
C ASP A 129 -1.29 -13.05 -39.39
N VAL A 130 -2.02 -13.61 -40.35
CA VAL A 130 -3.15 -14.50 -40.20
C VAL A 130 -2.63 -15.91 -39.93
N GLY A 131 -2.53 -16.26 -38.66
CA GLY A 131 -2.33 -17.63 -38.20
C GLY A 131 -3.54 -18.08 -37.38
N ASP A 132 -4.48 -18.77 -38.02
CA ASP A 132 -5.62 -19.42 -37.37
C ASP A 132 -5.17 -20.64 -36.54
N SER A 133 -4.58 -20.35 -35.38
CA SER A 133 -4.26 -21.30 -34.32
C SER A 133 -4.37 -20.61 -32.96
N ARG A 134 -5.38 -19.73 -32.84
CA ARG A 134 -5.69 -19.05 -31.58
C ARG A 134 -6.35 -20.03 -30.63
N LYS A 135 -5.55 -20.53 -29.68
CA LYS A 135 -6.06 -21.09 -28.41
C LYS A 135 -7.14 -20.13 -27.91
N HIS A 136 -8.38 -20.59 -27.75
CA HIS A 136 -9.44 -19.75 -27.19
C HIS A 136 -9.05 -19.37 -25.77
N MET A 137 -8.49 -18.16 -25.62
CA MET A 137 -8.20 -17.59 -24.33
C MET A 137 -9.52 -17.18 -23.70
N ARG A 138 -9.70 -17.45 -22.41
CA ARG A 138 -10.94 -17.09 -21.69
C ARG A 138 -11.14 -15.58 -21.79
N GLN A 139 -12.39 -15.14 -21.95
CA GLN A 139 -12.73 -13.71 -22.06
C GLN A 139 -12.17 -12.89 -20.88
N SER A 140 -12.17 -13.46 -19.68
CA SER A 140 -11.57 -12.83 -18.49
C SER A 140 -10.06 -12.60 -18.62
N THR A 141 -9.31 -13.55 -19.18
CA THR A 141 -7.87 -13.39 -19.44
C THR A 141 -7.59 -12.35 -20.51
N THR A 142 -8.44 -12.24 -21.55
CA THR A 142 -8.28 -11.19 -22.57
C THR A 142 -8.58 -9.80 -22.01
N GLU A 143 -9.63 -9.66 -21.20
CA GLU A 143 -9.96 -8.39 -20.56
C GLU A 143 -8.90 -7.97 -19.53
N HIS A 144 -8.40 -8.90 -18.73
CA HIS A 144 -7.36 -8.62 -17.76
C HIS A 144 -6.03 -8.22 -18.44
N THR A 145 -5.68 -8.88 -19.55
CA THR A 145 -4.51 -8.52 -20.36
C THR A 145 -4.67 -7.11 -20.95
N ARG A 146 -5.87 -6.78 -21.45
CA ARG A 146 -6.20 -5.44 -21.96
C ARG A 146 -6.11 -4.36 -20.87
N GLN A 147 -6.65 -4.62 -19.67
CA GLN A 147 -6.57 -3.69 -18.54
C GLN A 147 -5.13 -3.45 -18.09
N THR A 148 -4.32 -4.51 -18.05
CA THR A 148 -2.89 -4.42 -17.68
C THR A 148 -2.11 -3.62 -18.72
N PHE A 149 -2.41 -3.81 -20.01
CA PHE A 149 -1.82 -3.05 -21.10
C PHE A 149 -2.16 -1.54 -21.01
N LEU A 150 -3.42 -1.20 -20.75
CA LEU A 150 -3.85 0.19 -20.56
C LEU A 150 -3.13 0.85 -19.36
N ARG A 151 -3.00 0.15 -18.23
CA ARG A 151 -2.27 0.64 -17.06
C ARG A 151 -0.77 0.87 -17.34
N LEU A 152 -0.15 0.02 -18.14
CA LEU A 152 1.24 0.18 -18.56
C LEU A 152 1.41 1.37 -19.52
N GLN A 153 0.49 1.53 -20.47
CA GLN A 153 0.48 2.65 -21.41
C GLN A 153 0.29 3.98 -20.66
N GLU A 154 -0.66 4.06 -19.73
CA GLU A 154 -0.89 5.21 -18.87
C GLU A 154 0.38 5.56 -18.07
N ARG A 155 1.05 4.57 -17.46
CA ARG A 155 2.30 4.77 -16.74
C ARG A 155 3.42 5.30 -17.65
N GLN A 156 3.52 4.80 -18.87
CA GLN A 156 4.50 5.32 -19.83
C GLN A 156 4.20 6.76 -20.22
N VAL A 157 2.94 7.09 -20.55
CA VAL A 157 2.52 8.45 -20.91
C VAL A 157 2.72 9.43 -19.75
N GLN A 158 2.37 9.03 -18.52
CA GLN A 158 2.61 9.84 -17.31
C GLN A 158 4.11 10.04 -17.04
N SER A 159 4.94 9.01 -17.22
CA SER A 159 6.39 9.14 -17.06
C SER A 159 7.03 10.08 -18.09
N LYS A 160 6.44 10.18 -19.29
CA LYS A 160 6.85 11.11 -20.35
C LYS A 160 6.35 12.53 -20.06
N ARG A 161 5.14 12.68 -19.51
CA ARG A 161 4.60 13.98 -19.03
C ARG A 161 5.39 14.56 -17.86
N LYS A 162 6.00 13.72 -17.01
CA LYS A 162 6.89 14.17 -15.93
C LYS A 162 8.33 14.46 -16.39
N LYS A 163 8.66 14.25 -17.66
CA LYS A 163 10.01 14.43 -18.19
C LYS A 163 9.97 15.23 -19.50
N GLY A 164 9.54 16.48 -19.39
CA GLY A 164 9.56 17.48 -20.47
C GLY A 164 8.59 18.61 -20.14
N GLY A 165 9.01 19.85 -19.93
CA GLY A 165 10.34 20.40 -19.83
C GLY A 165 10.28 21.64 -18.93
N THR A 166 11.41 22.31 -18.76
CA THR A 166 11.45 23.69 -18.29
C THR A 166 10.44 24.49 -19.11
N SER A 167 9.24 24.73 -18.54
CA SER A 167 8.25 25.58 -19.19
C SER A 167 8.77 26.99 -19.00
N TYR A 168 9.19 27.58 -20.10
CA TYR A 168 9.81 28.89 -20.20
C TYR A 168 9.19 29.88 -19.20
N GLU A 169 10.06 30.56 -18.46
CA GLU A 169 9.80 31.78 -17.69
C GLU A 169 9.24 32.88 -18.60
N ARG A 170 8.01 32.72 -19.09
CA ARG A 170 7.19 33.83 -19.54
C ARG A 170 6.09 33.97 -18.50
N PRO A 171 6.10 35.04 -17.68
CA PRO A 171 4.99 35.26 -16.76
C PRO A 171 3.71 35.29 -17.58
N LEU A 172 2.81 34.36 -17.26
CA LEU A 172 1.51 34.20 -17.90
C LEU A 172 0.78 35.54 -17.78
N THR A 173 0.30 36.05 -18.90
CA THR A 173 -0.44 37.32 -18.89
C THR A 173 -1.76 37.12 -18.14
N GLN A 174 -2.30 38.20 -17.56
CA GLN A 174 -3.56 38.15 -16.83
C GLN A 174 -4.71 37.54 -17.68
N GLU A 175 -4.68 37.76 -19.00
CA GLU A 175 -5.66 37.22 -19.93
C GLU A 175 -5.58 35.70 -20.05
N GLU A 176 -4.37 35.15 -20.21
CA GLU A 176 -4.14 33.71 -20.27
C GLU A 176 -4.56 33.01 -18.96
N LEU A 177 -4.35 33.66 -17.80
CA LEU A 177 -4.78 33.14 -16.50
C LEU A 177 -6.32 33.12 -16.37
N LEU A 178 -6.99 34.10 -16.95
CA LEU A 178 -8.46 34.13 -17.05
C LEU A 178 -8.99 33.08 -18.04
N GLU A 179 -8.26 32.75 -19.10
CA GLU A 179 -8.61 31.68 -20.04
C GLU A 179 -8.45 30.30 -19.39
N GLU A 180 -7.36 30.06 -18.66
CA GLU A 180 -7.18 28.85 -17.89
C GLU A 180 -8.26 28.69 -16.81
N ALA A 181 -8.63 29.78 -16.14
CA ALA A 181 -9.74 29.77 -15.18
C ALA A 181 -11.08 29.39 -15.83
N LYS A 182 -11.40 29.92 -17.03
CA LYS A 182 -12.61 29.56 -17.79
C LYS A 182 -12.62 28.08 -18.19
N ILE A 183 -11.49 27.56 -18.64
CA ILE A 183 -11.36 26.14 -19.01
C ILE A 183 -11.57 25.27 -17.76
N THR A 184 -11.01 25.67 -16.63
CA THR A 184 -11.15 24.95 -15.36
C THR A 184 -12.60 25.00 -14.86
N GLU A 185 -13.28 26.14 -15.02
CA GLU A 185 -14.70 26.29 -14.71
C GLU A 185 -15.56 25.35 -15.56
N GLU A 186 -15.32 25.27 -16.87
CA GLU A 186 -16.06 24.36 -17.77
C GLU A 186 -15.84 22.89 -17.37
N ILE A 187 -14.61 22.51 -17.01
CA ILE A 187 -14.29 21.16 -16.52
C ILE A 187 -15.01 20.88 -15.19
N ASN A 188 -15.03 21.85 -14.28
CA ASN A 188 -15.70 21.73 -12.99
C ASN A 188 -17.22 21.60 -13.15
N LEU A 189 -17.84 22.40 -14.02
CA LEU A 189 -19.26 22.31 -14.35
C LEU A 189 -19.60 20.93 -14.93
N ARG A 190 -18.81 20.47 -15.90
CA ARG A 190 -19.01 19.15 -16.51
C ARG A 190 -18.82 18.00 -15.51
N SER A 191 -17.87 18.14 -14.59
CA SER A 191 -17.64 17.20 -13.49
C SER A 191 -18.84 17.17 -12.53
N LEU A 192 -19.38 18.34 -12.17
CA LEU A 192 -20.57 18.47 -11.33
C LEU A 192 -21.79 17.82 -11.97
N GLU A 193 -22.08 18.10 -13.24
CA GLU A 193 -23.17 17.46 -13.97
C GLU A 193 -23.05 15.93 -13.99
N ASN A 194 -21.83 15.42 -14.15
CA ASN A 194 -21.58 13.99 -14.12
C ASN A 194 -21.78 13.40 -12.71
N TYR A 195 -21.34 14.11 -11.68
CA TYR A 195 -21.58 13.74 -10.28
C TYR A 195 -23.08 13.68 -9.95
N GLU A 196 -23.86 14.67 -10.39
CA GLU A 196 -25.31 14.70 -10.22
C GLU A 196 -26.00 13.52 -10.91
N ARG A 197 -25.57 13.16 -12.12
CA ARG A 197 -26.07 11.95 -12.82
C ARG A 197 -25.78 10.68 -12.02
N LEU A 198 -24.55 10.53 -11.51
CA LEU A 198 -24.15 9.39 -10.70
C LEU A 198 -24.93 9.32 -9.37
N GLU A 199 -25.18 10.46 -8.72
CA GLU A 199 -26.02 10.54 -7.53
C GLU A 199 -27.47 10.11 -7.79
N ALA A 200 -28.06 10.59 -8.90
CA ALA A 200 -29.41 10.23 -9.30
C ALA A 200 -29.53 8.72 -9.54
N ASP A 201 -28.53 8.10 -10.15
CA ASP A 201 -28.53 6.67 -10.41
C ASP A 201 -28.23 5.83 -9.16
N LYS A 202 -27.38 6.31 -8.25
CA LYS A 202 -27.15 5.70 -6.93
C LYS A 202 -28.43 5.69 -6.08
N LYS A 203 -29.23 6.76 -6.15
CA LYS A 203 -30.55 6.84 -5.48
C LYS A 203 -31.57 5.86 -6.08
N LYS A 204 -31.50 5.58 -7.38
CA LYS A 204 -32.36 4.57 -8.03
C LYS A 204 -31.91 3.14 -7.75
N GLN A 205 -30.62 2.93 -7.52
CA GLN A 205 -30.01 1.61 -7.31
C GLN A 205 -29.96 1.19 -5.83
N VAL A 206 -30.94 1.60 -5.02
CA VAL A 206 -31.15 1.02 -3.69
C VAL A 206 -31.46 -0.46 -3.87
N GLN A 207 -30.51 -1.32 -3.50
CA GLN A 207 -30.64 -2.76 -3.61
C GLN A 207 -31.88 -3.21 -2.82
N LYS A 208 -32.93 -3.59 -3.55
CA LYS A 208 -34.10 -4.22 -2.94
C LYS A 208 -33.63 -5.52 -2.30
N LYS A 209 -33.65 -5.61 -0.96
CA LYS A 209 -33.30 -6.83 -0.24
C LYS A 209 -34.11 -7.98 -0.85
N ARG A 210 -33.40 -8.95 -1.44
CA ARG A 210 -34.04 -10.11 -2.06
C ARG A 210 -34.84 -10.81 -0.96
N LYS A 211 -36.15 -10.94 -1.15
CA LYS A 211 -37.00 -11.72 -0.25
C LYS A 211 -36.48 -13.16 -0.28
N ILE A 212 -36.06 -13.68 0.87
CA ILE A 212 -35.67 -15.09 0.99
C ILE A 212 -36.96 -15.90 0.87
N VAL A 213 -37.20 -16.50 -0.30
CA VAL A 213 -38.35 -17.36 -0.55
C VAL A 213 -37.88 -18.80 -0.34
N GLY A 214 -38.35 -19.43 0.73
CA GLY A 214 -38.04 -20.81 1.08
C GLY A 214 -38.24 -21.11 2.57
N PRO A 215 -38.23 -22.39 2.97
CA PRO A 215 -38.27 -22.76 4.39
C PRO A 215 -37.04 -22.18 5.12
N VAL A 216 -37.26 -21.47 6.22
CA VAL A 216 -36.19 -20.87 7.03
C VAL A 216 -36.24 -21.48 8.43
N ILE A 217 -35.17 -22.15 8.83
CA ILE A 217 -34.98 -22.63 10.19
C ILE A 217 -34.39 -21.50 11.03
N ARG A 218 -35.05 -21.15 12.13
CA ARG A 218 -34.56 -20.16 13.10
C ARG A 218 -34.37 -20.85 14.45
N TYR A 219 -33.17 -20.77 14.99
CA TYR A 219 -32.88 -21.29 16.33
C TYR A 219 -33.13 -20.21 17.37
N TRP A 220 -33.80 -20.60 18.44
CA TRP A 220 -34.02 -19.79 19.62
C TRP A 220 -33.41 -20.55 20.79
N SER A 221 -32.47 -19.93 21.50
CA SER A 221 -31.94 -20.50 22.74
C SER A 221 -32.98 -20.27 23.83
N LEU A 222 -33.64 -21.34 24.27
CA LEU A 222 -34.44 -21.36 25.48
C LEU A 222 -33.65 -22.07 26.58
N THR A 223 -33.72 -21.56 27.80
CA THR A 223 -33.13 -22.22 28.97
C THR A 223 -33.94 -23.48 29.30
N MET A 224 -33.26 -24.63 29.31
CA MET A 224 -33.89 -25.91 29.65
C MET A 224 -34.22 -25.97 31.15
N PRO A 225 -35.45 -26.35 31.54
CA PRO A 225 -35.77 -26.60 32.94
C PRO A 225 -34.98 -27.81 33.45
N LEU A 226 -34.42 -27.68 34.65
CA LEU A 226 -33.72 -28.77 35.33
C LEU A 226 -34.75 -29.84 35.72
N LEU A 227 -34.69 -31.00 35.08
CA LEU A 227 -35.45 -32.17 35.50
C LEU A 227 -34.72 -32.83 36.68
N PRO A 228 -35.44 -33.20 37.76
CA PRO A 228 -34.83 -33.97 38.84
C PRO A 228 -34.36 -35.33 38.30
N GLU A 229 -33.10 -35.67 38.58
CA GLU A 229 -32.50 -36.97 38.29
C GLU A 229 -33.28 -38.07 39.05
N PRO A 230 -33.83 -39.08 38.36
CA PRO A 230 -34.49 -40.20 39.04
C PRO A 230 -33.41 -41.07 39.70
N GLY A 231 -33.27 -40.97 41.02
CA GLY A 231 -32.39 -41.87 41.79
C GLY A 231 -31.64 -41.26 42.97
N ARG A 232 -31.96 -40.05 43.43
CA ARG A 232 -31.60 -39.64 44.78
C ARG A 232 -32.77 -39.96 45.71
N ASP A 233 -32.67 -41.10 46.37
CA ASP A 233 -33.50 -41.42 47.53
C ASP A 233 -33.30 -40.32 48.57
N ASP A 234 -34.37 -39.59 48.89
CA ASP A 234 -34.40 -38.69 50.04
C ASP A 234 -34.17 -39.51 51.31
N PRO A 235 -33.27 -39.11 52.22
CA PRO A 235 -33.15 -39.79 53.51
C PRO A 235 -34.46 -39.59 54.28
N VAL A 236 -35.11 -40.71 54.58
CA VAL A 236 -36.33 -40.78 55.38
C VAL A 236 -35.99 -40.29 56.79
N ASP A 237 -36.53 -39.12 57.18
CA ASP A 237 -36.46 -38.63 58.55
C ASP A 237 -37.24 -39.57 59.48
N VAL A 238 -36.52 -40.27 60.35
CA VAL A 238 -37.09 -40.99 61.49
C VAL A 238 -36.83 -40.15 62.73
N GLU A 239 -37.83 -39.38 63.17
CA GLU A 239 -37.86 -38.81 64.52
C GLU A 239 -39.03 -39.42 65.33
N GLY A 240 -38.64 -40.10 66.41
CA GLY A 240 -39.16 -39.99 67.78
C GLY A 240 -40.67 -40.02 68.02
#